data_AF-A0A7X7SXW6-F1
#
_entry.id   AF-A0A7X7SXW6-F1
#
_cell.length_a   1.000
_cell.length_b   1.000
_cell.length_c   1.000
_cell.angle_alpha   90.00
_cell.angle_beta   90.00
_cell.angle_gamma   90.00
#
_symmetry.space_group_name_H-M   'P 1'
#
loop_
_entity.id
_entity.type
_entity.pdbx_description
1 polymer ?
#
loop_
_entity_poly.entity_id
_entity_poly.type
_entity_poly.pdbx_seq_one_letter_code
_entity_poly.pdbx_strand_id
1 'polypeptide(L)' 'IKDFDKVANWAKDAVKKVVDKGIMIGDDQGFFNPLQPCTRQELAVIVSRLLELIE' A
#
# COMPACT_ATOMS: atom_id res chain seq x y z
N ILE A 1 -4.18 2.24 -8.79
CA ILE A 1 -3.42 3.39 -8.26
C ILE A 1 -2.86 4.21 -9.41
N LYS A 2 -3.07 5.54 -9.42
CA LYS A 2 -2.81 6.43 -10.57
C LYS A 2 -1.34 6.80 -10.77
N ASP A 3 -0.51 6.65 -9.75
CA ASP A 3 0.91 7.04 -9.67
C ASP A 3 1.85 5.83 -9.60
N PHE A 4 1.46 4.72 -10.21
CA PHE A 4 2.26 3.49 -10.20
C PHE A 4 3.63 3.66 -10.90
N ASP A 5 3.73 4.62 -11.82
CA ASP A 5 4.97 5.02 -12.49
C ASP A 5 6.00 5.61 -11.51
N LYS A 6 5.55 6.22 -10.40
CA LYS A 6 6.41 6.79 -9.36
C LYS A 6 6.95 5.76 -8.37
N VAL A 7 6.43 4.53 -8.41
CA VAL A 7 6.92 3.42 -7.59
C VAL A 7 8.29 2.99 -8.09
N ALA A 8 9.27 2.88 -7.20
CA ALA A 8 10.60 2.38 -7.54
C ALA A 8 10.51 0.99 -8.19
N ASN A 9 11.30 0.73 -9.23
CA ASN A 9 11.16 -0.51 -10.03
C ASN A 9 11.23 -1.79 -9.19
N TRP A 10 12.08 -1.84 -8.17
CA TRP A 10 12.22 -2.98 -7.27
C TRP A 10 10.97 -3.20 -6.38
N ALA A 11 10.17 -2.15 -6.13
CA ALA A 11 9.02 -2.19 -5.25
C ALA A 11 7.70 -2.46 -5.99
N LYS A 12 7.67 -2.35 -7.33
CA LYS A 12 6.45 -2.47 -8.14
C LYS A 12 5.69 -3.76 -7.88
N ASP A 13 6.38 -4.88 -7.83
CA ASP A 13 5.76 -6.18 -7.58
C ASP A 13 5.19 -6.29 -6.16
N ALA A 14 5.90 -5.73 -5.17
CA ALA A 14 5.44 -5.72 -3.79
C ALA A 14 4.19 -4.82 -3.63
N VAL A 15 4.23 -3.61 -4.19
CA VAL A 15 3.11 -2.66 -4.19
C VAL A 15 1.88 -3.28 -4.85
N LYS A 16 2.06 -3.92 -6.01
CA LYS A 16 0.95 -4.61 -6.68
C LYS A 16 0.33 -5.69 -5.78
N LYS A 17 1.15 -6.54 -5.16
CA LYS A 17 0.65 -7.60 -4.26
C LYS A 17 -0.13 -7.07 -3.06
N VAL A 18 0.36 -6.02 -2.40
CA VAL A 18 -0.32 -5.47 -1.21
C VAL A 18 -1.61 -4.73 -1.56
N VAL A 19 -1.67 -4.10 -2.74
CA VAL A 19 -2.88 -3.46 -3.25
C VAL A 19 -3.91 -4.49 -3.69
N ASP A 20 -3.49 -5.51 -4.46
CA ASP A 20 -4.38 -6.60 -4.92
C ASP A 20 -4.97 -7.39 -3.76
N LYS A 21 -4.20 -7.54 -2.66
CA LYS A 21 -4.67 -8.18 -1.42
C LYS A 21 -5.48 -7.27 -0.50
N GLY A 22 -5.65 -5.99 -0.84
CA GLY A 22 -6.35 -5.02 0.01
C GLY A 22 -5.63 -4.67 1.32
N ILE A 23 -4.36 -5.07 1.48
CA ILE A 23 -3.55 -4.76 2.67
C ILE A 23 -3.28 -3.25 2.71
N MET A 24 -2.82 -2.69 1.58
CA MET A 24 -2.65 -1.26 1.39
C MET A 24 -3.68 -0.76 0.39
N ILE A 25 -4.34 0.35 0.72
CA ILE A 25 -5.34 0.99 -0.13
C ILE A 25 -4.80 2.39 -0.42
N GLY A 26 -4.96 2.83 -1.66
CA GLY A 26 -4.63 4.22 -2.03
C GLY A 26 -5.55 5.22 -1.32
N ASP A 27 -5.25 6.50 -1.49
CA ASP A 27 -6.10 7.57 -0.99
C ASP A 27 -7.45 7.64 -1.74
N ASP A 28 -8.34 8.51 -1.26
CA ASP A 28 -9.67 8.75 -1.84
C ASP A 28 -9.62 9.24 -3.29
N GLN A 29 -8.47 9.73 -3.75
CA GLN A 29 -8.25 10.18 -5.12
C GLN A 29 -7.69 9.07 -6.02
N GLY A 30 -7.37 7.90 -5.46
CA GLY A 30 -6.85 6.72 -6.16
C GLY A 30 -5.33 6.72 -6.34
N PHE A 31 -4.57 7.49 -5.56
CA PHE A 31 -3.12 7.49 -5.55
C PHE A 31 -2.56 6.60 -4.44
N PHE A 32 -1.42 5.95 -4.70
CA PHE A 32 -0.70 5.16 -3.70
C PHE A 32 0.25 6.01 -2.85
N ASN A 33 0.72 7.14 -3.40
CA ASN A 33 1.65 8.08 -2.77
C ASN A 33 2.98 7.41 -2.33
N PRO A 34 3.74 6.76 -3.25
CA PRO A 34 4.91 5.94 -2.91
C PRO A 34 6.08 6.71 -2.27
N LEU A 35 6.10 8.04 -2.40
CA LEU A 35 7.13 8.90 -1.83
C LEU A 35 6.67 9.62 -0.55
N GLN A 36 5.39 9.47 -0.18
CA GLN A 36 4.86 10.08 1.02
C GLN A 36 5.22 9.23 2.25
N PRO A 37 5.63 9.87 3.37
CA PRO A 37 5.84 9.15 4.61
C PRO A 37 4.55 8.48 5.09
N CYS A 38 4.65 7.21 5.50
CA CYS A 38 3.56 6.49 6.14
C CYS A 38 3.41 6.97 7.59
N THR A 39 2.19 7.33 7.98
CA THR A 39 1.86 7.69 9.36
C THR A 39 1.78 6.45 10.24
N ARG A 40 1.92 6.63 11.56
CA ARG A 40 1.79 5.53 12.53
C ARG A 40 0.41 4.87 12.49
N GLN A 41 -0.64 5.65 12.23
CA GLN A 41 -2.00 5.14 12.12
C GLN A 41 -2.15 4.27 10.87
N GLU A 42 -1.66 4.72 9.72
CA GLU A 42 -1.70 3.93 8.48
C GLU A 42 -0.92 2.62 8.64
N LEU A 43 0.27 2.68 9.24
CA LEU A 43 1.06 1.48 9.52
C LEU A 43 0.30 0.49 10.40
N ALA A 44 -0.37 0.95 11.47
CA ALA A 44 -1.15 0.08 12.35
C ALA A 44 -2.29 -0.63 11.59
N VAL A 45 -3.00 0.09 10.72
CA VAL A 45 -4.05 -0.47 9.86
C VAL A 45 -3.49 -1.50 8.87
N ILE A 46 -2.35 -1.21 8.25
CA ILE A 46 -1.67 -2.12 7.33
C ILE A 46 -1.30 -3.43 8.03
N VAL A 47 -0.74 -3.34 9.24
CA VAL A 47 -0.39 -4.53 10.05
C VAL A 47 -1.63 -5.31 10.47
N SER A 48 -2.72 -4.65 10.88
CA SER A 48 -3.99 -5.31 11.23
C SER A 48 -4.52 -6.15 10.07
N ARG A 49 -4.61 -5.55 8.87
CA ARG A 49 -5.08 -6.24 7.66
C ARG A 49 -4.16 -7.38 7.23
N LEU A 50 -2.86 -7.22 7.43
CA LEU A 50 -1.90 -8.29 7.15
C LEU A 50 -2.13 -9.49 8.06
N LEU A 51 -2.38 -9.27 9.35
CA LEU A 51 -2.65 -10.35 10.30
C LEU A 51 -3.95 -11.08 9.97
N GLU A 52 -5.02 -10.35 9.64
CA GLU A 52 -6.31 -10.92 9.21
C GLU A 52 -6.20 -11.80 7.94
N LEU A 53 -5.16 -11.62 7.13
CA LEU A 53 -4.90 -12.41 5.91
C LEU A 53 -4.13 -13.70 6.16
N ILE A 54 -3.49 -13.82 7.33
CA ILE A 54 -2.63 -14.97 7.69
C ILE A 54 -3.39 -15.93 8.62
N GLU A 55 -4.39 -15.44 9.34
CA GLU A 55 -5.38 -16.26 10.09
C GLU A 55 -6.35 -17.00 9.15
#